data_AF-A0A0G0SED4-F1
#
_entry.id   AF-A0A0G0SED4-F1
#
_cell.length_a   1.000
_cell.length_b   1.000
_cell.length_c   1.000
_cell.angle_alpha   90.00
_cell.angle_beta   90.00
_cell.angle_gamma   90.00
#
_symmetry.space_group_name_H-M   'P 1'
#
loop_
_entity.id
_entity.type
_entity.pdbx_description
1 polymer ?
#
loop_
_entity_poly.entity_id
_entity_poly.type
_entity_poly.pdbx_seq_one_letter_code
_entity_poly.pdbx_strand_id
1 'polypeptide(L)'
;LEKSQSILYVKPVIQKTLKHYGPERNFILTSRNSEFKDVTLNWFECKFPEIKPENILIRSNGDNLSGAEFKIQKLKEIASKAPWVVFIDDALKFVQAAIEADIPNCLVVNIPQGKTLPDFTHERLFVIKRYPDGLQAIYPFMDALDRALKNDKSPCLT
;
A
#
# COMPACT_ATOMS: atom_id res chain seq x y z
N LEU A 1 5.32 -21.27 0.89
CA LEU A 1 6.22 -20.53 -0.03
C LEU A 1 5.57 -19.27 -0.60
N GLU A 2 4.31 -19.30 -1.07
CA GLU A 2 3.64 -18.11 -1.65
C GLU A 2 3.51 -16.90 -0.71
N LYS A 3 3.17 -17.11 0.58
CA LYS A 3 3.10 -16.03 1.58
C LYS A 3 4.45 -15.33 1.85
N SER A 4 5.56 -16.03 1.64
CA SER A 4 6.90 -15.49 1.87
C SER A 4 7.35 -14.58 0.72
N GLN A 5 6.84 -14.83 -0.49
CA GLN A 5 7.22 -14.11 -1.69
C GLN A 5 6.56 -12.73 -1.78
N SER A 6 5.30 -12.56 -1.35
CA SER A 6 4.62 -11.25 -1.41
C SER A 6 5.36 -10.16 -0.63
N ILE A 7 5.96 -10.52 0.51
CA ILE A 7 6.71 -9.60 1.39
C ILE A 7 8.02 -9.18 0.75
N LEU A 8 8.68 -10.06 -0.02
CA LEU A 8 9.94 -9.75 -0.71
C LEU A 8 9.79 -8.62 -1.72
N TYR A 9 8.61 -8.49 -2.33
CA TYR A 9 8.35 -7.44 -3.32
C TYR A 9 7.97 -6.10 -2.66
N VAL A 10 7.12 -6.09 -1.64
CA VAL A 10 6.68 -4.81 -1.05
C VAL A 10 7.74 -4.21 -0.11
N LYS A 11 8.57 -5.06 0.53
CA LYS A 11 9.56 -4.60 1.51
C LYS A 11 10.56 -3.55 0.94
N PRO A 12 11.16 -3.71 -0.24
CA PRO A 12 12.02 -2.69 -0.84
C PRO A 12 11.32 -1.34 -1.04
N VAL A 13 10.03 -1.36 -1.43
CA VAL A 13 9.22 -0.16 -1.62
C VAL A 13 9.04 0.54 -0.26
N ILE A 14 8.60 -0.20 0.75
CA ILE A 14 8.39 0.30 2.12
C ILE A 14 9.70 0.88 2.69
N GLN A 15 10.82 0.16 2.58
CA GLN A 15 12.11 0.64 3.10
C GLN A 15 12.56 1.94 2.42
N LYS A 16 12.29 2.07 1.13
CA LYS A 16 12.63 3.27 0.36
C LYS A 16 11.76 4.46 0.74
N THR A 17 10.45 4.27 0.85
CA THR A 17 9.53 5.33 1.26
C THR A 17 9.74 5.73 2.71
N LEU A 18 10.08 4.79 3.59
CA LEU A 18 10.51 5.09 4.97
C LEU A 18 11.77 5.94 5.00
N LYS A 19 12.79 5.60 4.20
CA LYS A 19 14.03 6.37 4.12
C LYS A 19 13.83 7.79 3.58
N HIS A 20 12.89 7.98 2.65
CA HIS A 20 12.66 9.28 2.01
C HIS A 20 11.67 10.17 2.78
N TYR A 21 10.52 9.62 3.18
CA TYR A 21 9.43 10.39 3.80
C TYR A 21 9.33 10.26 5.32
N GLY A 22 10.12 9.39 5.94
CA GLY A 22 10.04 9.12 7.37
C GLY A 22 8.91 8.16 7.77
N PRO A 23 8.99 7.58 8.98
CA PRO A 23 8.04 6.59 9.46
C PRO A 23 6.62 7.12 9.68
N GLU A 24 6.47 8.42 9.94
CA GLU A 24 5.18 9.10 10.15
C GLU A 24 4.32 9.20 8.89
N ARG A 25 4.92 9.05 7.70
CA ARG A 25 4.22 9.11 6.40
C ARG A 25 3.92 7.73 5.81
N ASN A 26 4.24 6.66 6.52
CA ASN A 26 4.05 5.29 6.06
C ASN A 26 3.02 4.58 6.96
N PHE A 27 1.97 4.04 6.35
CA PHE A 27 0.83 3.44 7.04
C PHE A 27 0.63 2.00 6.60
N ILE A 28 0.18 1.16 7.53
CA ILE A 28 -0.26 -0.20 7.27
C ILE A 28 -1.78 -0.24 7.46
N LEU A 29 -2.51 -0.68 6.43
CA LEU A 29 -3.96 -0.87 6.51
C LEU A 29 -4.30 -2.36 6.43
N THR A 30 -4.89 -2.90 7.49
CA THR A 30 -5.26 -4.31 7.55
C THR A 30 -6.70 -4.50 8.02
N SER A 31 -7.45 -5.28 7.25
CA SER A 31 -8.83 -5.68 7.56
C SER A 31 -8.90 -7.04 8.25
N ARG A 32 -7.81 -7.50 8.87
CA ARG A 32 -7.81 -8.74 9.66
C ARG A 32 -8.82 -8.65 10.81
N ASN A 33 -9.34 -9.81 11.22
CA ASN A 33 -10.15 -9.90 12.43
C ASN A 33 -9.32 -9.37 13.62
N SER A 34 -9.93 -8.51 14.44
CA SER A 34 -9.21 -7.84 15.51
C SER A 34 -8.88 -8.76 16.69
N GLU A 35 -9.44 -9.97 16.73
CA GLU A 35 -8.92 -11.06 17.58
C GLU A 35 -7.44 -11.36 17.30
N PHE A 36 -6.95 -11.09 16.08
CA PHE A 36 -5.54 -11.22 15.71
C PHE A 36 -4.77 -9.89 15.79
N LYS A 37 -5.30 -8.88 16.48
CA LYS A 37 -4.70 -7.54 16.56
C LYS A 37 -3.28 -7.61 17.10
N ASP A 38 -3.09 -8.19 18.28
CA ASP A 38 -1.78 -8.24 18.94
C ASP A 38 -0.77 -9.05 18.12
N VAL A 39 -1.20 -10.19 17.56
CA VAL A 39 -0.38 -11.01 16.67
C VAL A 39 0.02 -10.23 15.41
N THR A 40 -0.90 -9.43 14.87
CA THR A 40 -0.65 -8.63 13.67
C THR A 40 0.28 -7.47 13.95
N LEU A 41 0.11 -6.76 15.08
CA LEU A 41 0.99 -5.70 15.54
C LEU A 41 2.41 -6.24 15.75
N ASN A 42 2.56 -7.28 16.57
CA ASN A 42 3.86 -7.91 16.83
C ASN A 42 4.55 -8.35 15.54
N TRP A 43 3.79 -8.88 14.59
CA TRP A 43 4.33 -9.29 13.30
C TRP A 43 4.87 -8.10 12.49
N PHE A 44 4.12 -6.99 12.42
CA PHE A 44 4.54 -5.80 11.70
C PHE A 44 5.72 -5.11 12.39
N GLU A 45 5.71 -5.00 13.72
CA GLU A 45 6.83 -4.47 14.50
C GLU A 45 8.11 -5.29 14.27
N CYS A 46 8.01 -6.62 14.22
CA CYS A 46 9.16 -7.48 13.93
C CYS A 46 9.66 -7.36 12.48
N LYS A 47 8.78 -7.06 11.51
CA LYS A 47 9.13 -7.05 10.08
C LYS A 47 9.51 -5.67 9.54
N PHE A 48 8.92 -4.63 10.12
CA PHE A 48 9.04 -3.23 9.76
C PHE A 48 9.07 -2.37 11.03
N PRO A 49 10.09 -2.55 11.91
CA PRO A 49 10.18 -1.87 13.21
C PRO A 49 10.22 -0.34 13.09
N GLU A 50 10.53 0.19 11.92
CA GLU A 50 10.55 1.62 11.65
C GLU A 50 9.13 2.20 11.55
N ILE A 51 8.10 1.40 11.20
CA ILE A 51 6.73 1.90 11.14
C ILE A 51 6.19 2.02 12.57
N LYS A 52 5.73 3.22 12.92
CA LYS A 52 5.21 3.47 14.27
C LYS A 52 3.91 2.67 14.52
N PRO A 53 3.69 2.13 15.74
CA PRO A 53 2.50 1.35 16.05
C PRO A 53 1.18 2.07 15.74
N GLU A 54 1.11 3.39 15.95
CA GLU A 54 -0.06 4.22 15.65
C GLU A 54 -0.41 4.29 14.14
N ASN A 55 0.54 3.99 13.27
CA ASN A 55 0.35 3.96 11.83
C ASN A 55 -0.10 2.58 11.31
N ILE A 56 -0.29 1.60 12.21
CA ILE A 56 -0.85 0.29 11.90
C ILE A 56 -2.37 0.35 12.16
N LEU A 57 -3.11 0.64 11.10
CA LEU A 57 -4.56 0.79 11.12
C LEU A 57 -5.24 -0.57 10.94
N ILE A 58 -5.85 -1.04 12.02
CA ILE A 58 -6.53 -2.33 12.10
C ILE A 58 -8.03 -2.09 12.30
N ARG A 59 -8.87 -2.79 11.54
CA ARG A 59 -10.33 -2.72 11.73
C ARG A 59 -10.72 -3.21 13.13
N SER A 60 -11.54 -2.46 13.86
CA SER A 60 -11.97 -2.80 15.22
C SER A 60 -13.01 -3.92 15.25
N ASN A 61 -13.09 -4.66 16.37
CA ASN A 61 -14.22 -5.56 16.63
C ASN A 61 -15.52 -4.76 16.79
N GLY A 62 -16.61 -5.25 16.20
CA GLY A 62 -17.92 -4.59 16.21
C GLY A 62 -18.09 -3.52 15.13
N ASP A 63 -17.09 -3.32 14.27
CA ASP A 63 -17.23 -2.47 13.10
C ASP A 63 -18.11 -3.18 12.06
N ASN A 64 -19.22 -2.54 11.66
CA ASN A 64 -20.16 -3.09 10.68
C ASN A 64 -19.64 -2.98 9.24
N LEU A 65 -18.50 -2.33 9.04
CA LEU A 65 -17.88 -2.14 7.74
C LEU A 65 -17.25 -3.44 7.22
N SER A 66 -17.45 -3.72 5.94
CA SER A 66 -16.62 -4.67 5.20
C SER A 66 -15.14 -4.25 5.23
N GLY A 67 -14.25 -5.20 4.98
CA GLY A 67 -12.81 -4.89 4.96
C GLY A 67 -12.43 -3.87 3.89
N ALA A 68 -13.18 -3.80 2.79
CA ALA A 68 -12.96 -2.82 1.73
C ALA A 68 -13.41 -1.44 2.19
N GLU A 69 -14.62 -1.30 2.72
CA GLU A 69 -15.15 -0.03 3.22
C GLU A 69 -14.25 0.58 4.30
N PHE A 70 -13.79 -0.22 5.25
CA PHE A 70 -12.82 0.21 6.26
C PHE A 70 -11.56 0.81 5.62
N LYS A 71 -10.95 0.10 4.66
CA LYS A 71 -9.75 0.57 3.97
C LYS A 71 -10.01 1.87 3.20
N ILE A 72 -11.14 1.97 2.51
CA ILE A 72 -11.50 3.18 1.75
C ILE A 72 -11.71 4.37 2.66
N GLN A 73 -12.40 4.18 3.79
CA GLN A 73 -12.58 5.25 4.77
C GLN A 73 -11.22 5.76 5.27
N LYS A 74 -10.30 4.87 5.66
CA LYS A 74 -8.96 5.26 6.10
C LYS A 74 -8.12 5.88 5.01
N LEU A 75 -8.24 5.40 3.77
CA LEU A 75 -7.56 6.00 2.64
C LEU A 75 -8.04 7.43 2.38
N LYS A 76 -9.35 7.70 2.45
CA LYS A 76 -9.92 9.06 2.35
C LYS A 76 -9.43 9.97 3.48
N GLU A 77 -9.41 9.48 4.72
CA GLU A 77 -8.87 10.21 5.87
C GLU A 77 -7.41 10.61 5.66
N ILE A 78 -6.56 9.70 5.15
CA ILE A 78 -5.15 9.97 4.87
C ILE A 78 -5.00 10.93 3.69
N ALA A 79 -5.75 10.72 2.60
CA ALA A 79 -5.69 11.52 1.38
C ALA A 79 -6.09 12.98 1.61
N SER A 80 -7.01 13.26 2.54
CA SER A 80 -7.37 14.63 2.91
C SER A 80 -6.23 15.43 3.57
N LYS A 81 -5.18 14.75 4.06
CA LYS A 81 -4.06 15.34 4.81
C LYS A 81 -2.74 15.31 4.05
N ALA A 82 -2.74 14.82 2.81
CA ALA A 82 -1.56 14.66 2.00
C ALA A 82 -1.80 15.24 0.60
N PRO A 83 -0.79 15.85 -0.03
CA PRO A 83 -0.91 16.31 -1.41
C PRO A 83 -1.14 15.13 -2.36
N TRP A 84 -0.53 13.97 -2.08
CA TRP A 84 -0.67 12.74 -2.84
C TRP A 84 -0.54 11.50 -1.94
N VAL A 85 -1.20 10.40 -2.32
CA VAL A 85 -1.16 9.11 -1.63
C VAL A 85 -0.91 7.99 -2.63
N VAL A 86 -0.03 7.06 -2.27
CA VAL A 86 0.15 5.80 -3.01
C VAL A 86 -0.45 4.66 -2.19
N PHE A 87 -1.53 4.06 -2.69
CA PHE A 87 -2.17 2.92 -2.07
C PHE A 87 -1.71 1.63 -2.76
N ILE A 88 -1.11 0.71 -2.01
CA ILE A 88 -0.55 -0.53 -2.54
C ILE A 88 -1.32 -1.73 -1.96
N ASP A 89 -1.90 -2.56 -2.81
CA ASP A 89 -2.62 -3.77 -2.37
C ASP A 89 -2.51 -4.91 -3.40
N ASP A 90 -2.56 -6.14 -2.92
CA ASP A 90 -2.46 -7.34 -3.75
C ASP A 90 -3.84 -7.95 -4.06
N ALA A 91 -4.86 -7.65 -3.26
CA ALA A 91 -6.21 -8.18 -3.47
C ALA A 91 -7.03 -7.28 -4.39
N LEU A 92 -7.50 -7.85 -5.52
CA LEU A 92 -8.29 -7.13 -6.53
C LEU A 92 -9.51 -6.41 -5.94
N LYS A 93 -10.22 -7.02 -4.98
CA LYS A 93 -11.38 -6.40 -4.33
C LYS A 93 -11.07 -5.06 -3.63
N PHE A 94 -9.86 -4.90 -3.08
CA PHE A 94 -9.46 -3.67 -2.40
C PHE A 94 -8.96 -2.62 -3.40
N VAL A 95 -8.27 -3.08 -4.45
CA VAL A 95 -7.85 -2.24 -5.57
C VAL A 95 -9.06 -1.64 -6.28
N GLN A 96 -10.03 -2.48 -6.63
CA GLN A 96 -11.25 -2.04 -7.29
C GLN A 96 -12.02 -1.03 -6.44
N ALA A 97 -12.22 -1.34 -5.14
CA ALA A 97 -12.87 -0.40 -4.23
C ALA A 97 -12.11 0.94 -4.11
N ALA A 98 -10.78 0.94 -4.18
CA ALA A 98 -9.98 2.17 -4.10
C ALA A 98 -10.08 3.02 -5.36
N ILE A 99 -10.18 2.38 -6.52
CA ILE A 99 -10.44 3.05 -7.80
C ILE A 99 -11.85 3.62 -7.83
N GLU A 100 -12.87 2.83 -7.47
CA GLU A 100 -14.27 3.26 -7.42
C GLU A 100 -14.53 4.37 -6.40
N ALA A 101 -13.69 4.46 -5.35
CA ALA A 101 -13.77 5.54 -4.37
C ALA A 101 -13.40 6.93 -4.94
N ASP A 102 -12.83 6.98 -6.14
CA ASP A 102 -12.49 8.19 -6.90
C ASP A 102 -11.73 9.24 -6.08
N ILE A 103 -10.69 8.80 -5.37
CA ILE A 103 -9.86 9.70 -4.55
C ILE A 103 -8.91 10.47 -5.48
N PRO A 104 -9.05 11.80 -5.66
CA PRO A 104 -8.38 12.53 -6.75
C PRO A 104 -6.86 12.46 -6.70
N ASN A 105 -6.30 12.49 -5.50
CA ASN A 105 -4.86 12.50 -5.24
C ASN A 105 -4.31 11.13 -4.82
N CYS A 106 -4.94 10.04 -5.26
CA CYS A 106 -4.50 8.70 -4.93
C CYS A 106 -4.10 7.90 -6.18
N LEU A 107 -2.87 7.39 -6.19
CA LEU A 107 -2.41 6.35 -7.11
C LEU A 107 -2.60 4.99 -6.47
N VAL A 108 -3.34 4.12 -7.15
CA VAL A 108 -3.55 2.73 -6.73
C VAL A 108 -2.54 1.85 -7.45
N VAL A 109 -1.77 1.09 -6.69
CA VAL A 109 -0.79 0.13 -7.18
C VAL A 109 -1.27 -1.27 -6.84
N ASN A 110 -1.65 -2.02 -7.86
CA ASN A 110 -1.94 -3.45 -7.69
C ASN A 110 -0.67 -4.28 -7.86
N ILE A 111 -0.37 -5.08 -6.84
CA ILE A 111 0.69 -6.08 -6.90
C ILE A 111 0.06 -7.47 -6.78
N PRO A 112 -0.53 -8.00 -7.86
CA PRO A 112 -1.35 -9.20 -7.82
C PRO A 112 -0.66 -10.42 -7.21
N GLN A 113 -1.40 -11.24 -6.47
CA GLN A 113 -0.92 -12.56 -6.07
C GLN A 113 -0.93 -13.51 -7.27
N GLY A 114 0.24 -13.99 -7.68
CA GLY A 114 0.38 -14.93 -8.79
C GLY A 114 0.15 -14.28 -10.17
N LYS A 115 -0.48 -15.01 -11.08
CA LYS A 115 -0.69 -14.60 -12.49
C LYS A 115 -2.01 -13.85 -12.72
N THR A 116 -2.84 -13.70 -11.69
CA THR A 116 -4.16 -13.07 -11.81
C THR A 116 -4.01 -11.57 -11.91
N LEU A 117 -4.25 -11.00 -13.08
CA LEU A 117 -4.26 -9.56 -13.31
C LEU A 117 -5.68 -9.01 -13.16
N PRO A 118 -5.85 -7.72 -12.81
CA PRO A 118 -7.14 -7.06 -12.95
C PRO A 118 -7.58 -7.10 -14.42
N ASP A 119 -8.86 -7.34 -14.64
CA ASP A 119 -9.53 -7.30 -15.94
C ASP A 119 -10.05 -5.89 -16.30
N PHE A 120 -9.82 -4.92 -15.42
CA PHE A 120 -10.16 -3.51 -15.60
C PHE A 120 -8.92 -2.63 -15.74
N THR A 121 -9.10 -1.48 -16.38
CA THR A 121 -8.07 -0.45 -16.57
C THR A 121 -8.55 0.88 -16.02
N HIS A 122 -7.65 1.65 -15.39
CA HIS A 122 -7.96 2.98 -14.89
C HIS A 122 -6.70 3.86 -14.92
N GLU A 123 -6.82 5.16 -15.18
CA GLU A 123 -5.66 6.08 -15.32
C GLU A 123 -4.80 6.16 -14.04
N ARG A 124 -5.45 6.12 -12.87
CA ARG A 124 -4.81 6.03 -11.54
C ARG A 124 -4.51 4.60 -11.07
N LEU A 125 -4.58 3.59 -11.95
CA LEU A 125 -4.21 2.21 -11.63
C LEU A 125 -2.87 1.87 -12.27
N PHE A 126 -1.89 1.51 -11.43
CA PHE A 126 -0.64 0.92 -11.86
C PHE A 126 -0.60 -0.57 -11.49
N VAL A 127 -0.35 -1.45 -12.46
CA VAL A 127 -0.33 -2.91 -12.23
C VAL A 127 1.09 -3.44 -12.36
N ILE A 128 1.61 -3.99 -11.27
CA ILE A 128 2.92 -4.66 -11.24
C ILE A 128 2.73 -6.14 -11.53
N LYS A 129 2.86 -6.54 -12.80
CA LYS A 129 2.77 -7.96 -13.18
C LYS A 129 3.81 -8.77 -12.40
N ARG A 130 3.42 -9.85 -11.72
CA ARG A 130 4.39 -10.80 -11.13
C ARG A 130 4.74 -11.87 -12.16
N TYR A 131 6.00 -11.94 -12.55
CA TYR A 131 6.49 -13.09 -13.30
C TYR A 131 6.91 -14.18 -12.31
N PRO A 132 6.60 -15.47 -12.59
CA PRO A 132 6.86 -16.57 -11.66
C PRO A 132 8.33 -16.71 -11.24
N ASP A 133 9.27 -16.11 -11.97
CA ASP A 133 10.70 -16.37 -11.84
C ASP A 133 11.58 -15.15 -11.47
N GLY A 134 11.04 -14.01 -11.01
CA GLY A 134 11.97 -12.92 -10.61
C GLY A 134 11.45 -11.65 -9.92
N LEU A 135 12.32 -11.14 -9.05
CA LEU A 135 12.40 -9.74 -8.58
C LEU A 135 12.35 -8.71 -9.72
N GLN A 136 12.66 -9.11 -10.95
CA GLN A 136 12.75 -8.26 -12.14
C GLN A 136 11.48 -7.43 -12.41
N ALA A 137 10.30 -7.94 -12.05
CA ALA A 137 9.05 -7.26 -12.34
C ALA A 137 8.78 -6.02 -11.47
N ILE A 138 9.46 -5.91 -10.31
CA ILE A 138 9.35 -4.71 -9.46
C ILE A 138 10.30 -3.59 -9.90
N TYR A 139 11.33 -3.88 -10.70
CA TYR A 139 12.31 -2.86 -11.10
C TYR A 139 11.67 -1.70 -11.87
N PRO A 140 10.75 -1.90 -12.83
CA PRO A 140 10.05 -0.79 -13.46
C PRO A 140 9.29 0.08 -12.47
N PHE A 141 8.67 -0.52 -11.45
CA PHE A 141 7.99 0.24 -10.39
C PHE A 141 8.98 0.99 -9.49
N MET A 142 10.08 0.33 -9.08
CA MET A 142 11.11 0.94 -8.24
C MET A 142 11.85 2.08 -8.94
N ASP A 143 12.03 1.97 -10.25
CA ASP A 143 12.61 3.00 -11.13
C ASP A 143 11.63 4.17 -11.34
N ALA A 144 10.35 3.89 -11.58
CA ALA A 144 9.32 4.92 -11.62
C ALA A 144 9.20 5.65 -10.26
N LEU A 145 9.25 4.91 -9.16
CA LEU A 145 9.31 5.45 -7.80
C LEU A 145 10.59 6.27 -7.60
N ASP A 146 11.76 5.81 -8.04
CA ASP A 146 13.01 6.59 -7.99
C ASP A 146 12.88 7.92 -8.72
N ARG A 147 12.32 7.90 -9.93
CA ARG A 147 12.10 9.13 -10.70
C ARG A 147 11.14 10.06 -9.99
N ALA A 148 10.04 9.54 -9.44
CA ALA A 148 9.09 10.32 -8.67
C ALA A 148 9.76 10.96 -7.45
N LEU A 149 10.46 10.18 -6.62
CA LEU A 149 11.17 10.66 -5.42
C LEU A 149 12.31 11.64 -5.73
N LYS A 150 13.00 11.51 -6.86
CA LYS A 150 14.04 12.47 -7.30
C LYS A 150 13.45 13.77 -7.83
N ASN A 151 12.28 13.70 -8.45
CA ASN A 151 11.53 14.85 -8.95
C ASN A 151 10.69 15.51 -7.86
N ASP A 152 10.51 14.85 -6.72
CA ASP A 152 10.01 15.42 -5.46
C ASP A 152 11.05 16.37 -4.84
N LYS A 153 11.44 17.38 -5.62
CA LYS A 153 12.21 18.51 -5.13
C LYS A 153 11.25 19.42 -4.37
N SER A 154 11.07 19.16 -3.08
CA SER A 154 10.63 20.22 -2.18
C SER A 154 11.78 21.25 -2.11
N PRO A 155 11.56 22.48 -2.59
CA PRO A 155 10.81 23.46 -1.80
C PRO A 155 9.82 24.28 -2.65
N CYS A 156 8.72 24.73 -2.04
CA CYS A 156 7.83 25.79 -2.51
C CYS A 156 7.47 25.77 -4.02
N LEU A 157 6.22 25.39 -4.30
CA LEU A 157 5.53 25.77 -5.53
C LEU A 157 5.86 27.23 -5.88
N THR A 158 6.65 27.40 -6.95
CA THR A 158 6.73 28.63 -7.74
C THR A 158 6.13 28.33 -9.09
#